data_AF-O28642-F1
#
_entry.id   AF-O28642-F1
#
_cell.length_a   1.000
_cell.length_b   1.000
_cell.length_c   1.000
_cell.angle_alpha   90.00
_cell.angle_beta   90.00
_cell.angle_gamma   90.00
#
_symmetry.space_group_name_H-M   'P 1'
#
loop_
_entity.id
_entity.type
_entity.pdbx_description
1 polymer ?
#
loop_
_entity_poly.entity_id
_entity_poly.type
_entity_poly.pdbx_seq_one_letter_code
_entity_poly.pdbx_strand_id
1 'polypeptide(L)'
;MDKKILSLRIVMDDEMETKFYEIKKELGLSSNAEVVRFLVNRFYKELVKKGGLAAVLLSNFANLVSTDWNIVESLGVFPIFG
;
A
#
# COMPACT_ATOMS: atom_id res chain seq x y z
N MET A 1 -25.87 5.86 -1.00
CA MET A 1 -24.61 5.08 -1.01
C MET A 1 -24.04 5.18 0.39
N ASP A 2 -24.00 4.07 1.13
CA ASP A 2 -23.58 4.08 2.52
C ASP A 2 -22.07 4.29 2.61
N LYS A 3 -21.66 5.34 3.34
CA LYS A 3 -20.25 5.59 3.61
C LYS A 3 -19.78 4.60 4.67
N LYS A 4 -18.74 3.81 4.36
CA LYS A 4 -18.05 2.99 5.37
C LYS A 4 -16.93 3.82 6.01
N ILE A 5 -16.93 3.90 7.33
CA ILE A 5 -15.83 4.50 8.09
C ILE A 5 -14.81 3.41 8.36
N LEU A 6 -13.57 3.64 7.93
CA LEU A 6 -12.43 2.78 8.25
C LEU A 6 -11.64 3.43 9.40
N SER A 7 -11.57 2.75 10.54
CA SER A 7 -10.72 3.15 11.66
C SER A 7 -9.37 2.43 11.54
N LEU A 8 -8.28 3.18 11.61
CA LEU A 8 -6.91 2.68 11.45
C LEU A 8 -6.04 3.14 12.62
N ARG A 9 -5.19 2.25 13.11
CA ARG A 9 -4.08 2.59 13.99
C ARG A 9 -2.79 2.52 13.18
N ILE A 10 -2.01 3.59 13.23
CA ILE A 10 -0.70 3.67 12.57
C ILE A 10 0.36 3.75 13.66
N VAL A 11 1.37 2.91 13.57
CA VAL A 11 2.57 2.98 14.41
C VAL A 11 3.71 3.41 13.49
N MET A 12 4.47 4.41 13.91
CA MET A 12 5.59 4.95 13.16
C MET A 12 6.71 5.30 14.14
N ASP A 13 7.92 5.40 13.62
CA ASP A 13 9.07 5.90 14.38
C ASP A 13 9.03 7.43 14.50
N ASP A 14 9.91 7.97 15.34
CA ASP A 14 10.01 9.41 15.63
C ASP A 14 10.32 10.25 14.38
N GLU A 15 11.10 9.70 13.45
CA GLU A 15 11.45 10.37 12.19
C GLU A 15 10.20 10.57 11.32
N MET A 16 9.41 9.51 11.16
CA MET A 16 8.17 9.54 10.40
C MET A 16 7.09 10.38 11.09
N GLU A 17 7.01 10.34 12.42
CA GLU A 17 6.09 11.18 13.19
C GLU A 17 6.40 12.67 12.98
N THR A 18 7.68 13.05 13.01
CA THR A 18 8.11 14.43 12.77
C THR A 18 7.68 14.89 11.38
N LYS A 19 7.99 14.12 10.33
CA LYS A 19 7.58 14.41 8.94
C LYS A 19 6.06 14.51 8.82
N PHE A 20 5.31 13.66 9.52
CA PHE A 20 3.86 13.69 9.53
C PHE A 20 3.31 15.02 10.08
N TYR A 21 3.85 15.51 11.18
CA TYR A 21 3.42 16.79 11.76
C TYR A 21 3.86 18.00 10.94
N GLU A 22 5.01 17.95 10.28
CA GLU A 22 5.42 18.97 9.32
C GLU A 22 4.40 19.08 8.18
N ILE A 23 4.04 17.94 7.55
CA ILE A 23 3.01 17.90 6.51
C ILE A 23 1.67 18.42 7.04
N LYS A 24 1.27 18.01 8.25
CA LYS A 24 0.03 18.47 8.88
C LYS A 24 -0.01 19.99 9.02
N LYS A 25 1.09 20.58 9.48
CA LYS A 25 1.26 22.02 9.67
C LYS A 25 1.25 22.76 8.33
N GLU A 26 2.01 22.28 7.34
CA GLU A 26 2.08 22.86 6.00
C GLU A 26 0.72 22.87 5.28
N LEU A 27 -0.08 21.82 5.47
CA LEU A 27 -1.41 21.73 4.89
C LEU A 27 -2.49 22.49 5.69
N GLY A 28 -2.17 23.00 6.88
CA GLY A 28 -3.13 23.65 7.76
C GLY A 28 -4.24 22.71 8.27
N LEU A 29 -3.95 21.41 8.38
CA LEU A 29 -4.94 20.41 8.77
C LEU A 29 -5.01 20.23 10.29
N SER A 30 -6.22 20.17 10.83
CA SER A 30 -6.44 20.04 12.26
C SER A 30 -6.40 18.58 12.72
N SER A 31 -6.81 17.63 11.87
CA SER A 31 -6.92 16.22 12.23
C SER A 31 -5.89 15.33 11.56
N ASN A 32 -5.39 14.32 12.28
CA ASN A 32 -4.48 13.32 11.71
C ASN A 32 -5.16 12.49 10.62
N ALA A 33 -6.47 12.26 10.76
CA ALA A 33 -7.26 11.54 9.76
C ALA A 33 -7.31 12.28 8.41
N GLU A 34 -7.35 13.61 8.40
CA GLU A 34 -7.30 14.39 7.15
C GLU A 34 -5.93 14.34 6.50
N VAL A 35 -4.86 14.34 7.28
CA VAL A 35 -3.49 14.17 6.76
C VAL A 35 -3.36 12.82 6.07
N VAL A 36 -3.77 11.74 6.74
CA VAL A 36 -3.76 10.39 6.16
C VAL A 36 -4.63 10.34 4.91
N ARG A 37 -5.82 10.94 4.93
CA ARG A 37 -6.70 11.01 3.76
C ARG A 37 -6.03 11.74 2.59
N PHE A 38 -5.37 12.86 2.86
CA PHE A 38 -4.62 13.62 1.85
C PHE A 38 -3.50 12.77 1.26
N LEU A 39 -2.68 12.15 2.10
CA LEU A 39 -1.55 11.32 1.67
C LEU A 39 -2.00 10.13 0.81
N VAL A 40 -3.02 9.39 1.27
CA VAL A 40 -3.58 8.26 0.51
C VAL A 40 -4.13 8.73 -0.84
N ASN A 41 -4.91 9.81 -0.86
CA ASN A 41 -5.47 10.34 -2.11
C ASN A 41 -4.39 10.85 -3.07
N ARG A 42 -3.36 11.52 -2.54
CA ARG A 42 -2.23 12.01 -3.33
C ARG A 42 -1.45 10.86 -3.94
N PHE A 43 -1.07 9.89 -3.11
CA PHE A 43 -0.34 8.71 -3.53
C PHE A 43 -1.12 7.90 -4.58
N TYR A 44 -2.42 7.69 -4.36
CA TYR A 44 -3.27 6.99 -5.32
C TYR A 44 -3.35 7.71 -6.67
N LYS A 45 -3.51 9.05 -6.67
CA LYS A 45 -3.51 9.84 -7.92
C LYS A 45 -2.17 9.74 -8.65
N GLU A 46 -1.06 9.78 -7.93
CA GLU A 46 0.28 9.68 -8.51
C GLU A 46 0.55 8.27 -9.07
N LEU A 47 0.16 7.21 -8.35
CA LEU A 47 0.25 5.84 -8.85
C LEU A 47 -0.62 5.61 -10.08
N VAL A 48 -1.89 6.00 -10.05
CA VAL A 48 -2.81 5.77 -11.17
C VAL A 48 -2.36 6.53 -12.43
N LYS A 49 -1.93 7.79 -12.29
CA LYS A 49 -1.44 8.58 -13.44
C LYS A 49 -0.20 7.97 -14.11
N LYS A 50 0.62 7.24 -13.37
CA LYS A 50 1.82 6.56 -13.90
C LYS A 50 1.54 5.16 -14.45
N GLY A 51 0.27 4.72 -14.52
CA GLY A 51 -0.07 3.31 -14.78
C GLY A 51 0.41 2.36 -13.68
N GLY A 52 0.81 2.94 -12.54
CA GLY A 52 1.66 2.33 -11.54
C GLY A 52 0.95 1.38 -10.60
N LEU A 53 -0.38 1.48 -10.39
CA LEU A 53 -1.03 0.53 -9.48
C LEU A 53 -1.02 -0.90 -10.04
N ALA A 54 -1.31 -1.05 -11.34
CA ALA A 54 -1.17 -2.34 -12.02
C ALA A 54 0.30 -2.79 -12.03
N ALA A 55 1.25 -1.89 -12.30
CA ALA A 55 2.67 -2.23 -12.31
C ALA A 55 3.20 -2.65 -10.93
N VAL A 56 2.83 -1.95 -9.85
CA VAL A 56 3.21 -2.25 -8.46
C VAL A 56 2.57 -3.55 -7.99
N LEU A 57 1.30 -3.77 -8.32
CA LEU A 57 0.63 -5.03 -7.99
C LEU A 57 1.23 -6.20 -8.77
N LEU A 58 1.51 -6.03 -10.06
CA LEU A 58 2.16 -7.06 -10.89
C LEU A 58 3.58 -7.35 -10.43
N SER A 59 4.38 -6.36 -10.03
CA SER A 59 5.73 -6.60 -9.51
C SER A 59 5.70 -7.34 -8.17
N ASN A 60 4.76 -6.98 -7.28
CA ASN A 60 4.61 -7.68 -6.01
C ASN A 60 4.05 -9.09 -6.19
N PHE A 61 3.11 -9.30 -7.12
CA PHE A 61 2.64 -10.64 -7.49
C PHE A 61 3.74 -11.46 -8.16
N ALA A 62 4.53 -10.88 -9.06
CA ALA A 62 5.63 -11.57 -9.71
C ALA A 62 6.68 -12.02 -8.70
N ASN A 63 7.00 -11.18 -7.70
CA ASN A 63 7.91 -11.54 -6.61
C ASN A 63 7.32 -12.62 -5.68
N LEU A 64 6.00 -12.61 -5.44
CA LEU A 64 5.33 -13.63 -4.64
C LEU A 64 5.29 -14.97 -5.39
N VAL A 65 4.87 -14.96 -6.66
CA VAL A 65 4.78 -16.15 -7.52
C VAL A 65 6.16 -16.69 -7.87
N SER A 66 7.20 -15.86 -8.01
CA SER A 66 8.58 -16.35 -8.20
C SER A 66 9.12 -17.03 -6.95
N THR A 67 8.66 -16.62 -5.77
CA THR A 67 9.04 -17.27 -4.51
C THR A 67 8.33 -18.62 -4.38
N ASP A 68 7.05 -18.71 -4.76
CA ASP A 68 6.30 -19.98 -4.75
C ASP A 68 6.67 -20.94 -5.88
N TRP A 69 7.02 -20.46 -7.08
CA TRP A 69 7.37 -21.34 -8.21
C TRP A 69 8.64 -22.16 -7.92
N ASN A 70 9.63 -21.54 -7.24
CA ASN A 70 10.81 -22.24 -6.76
C ASN A 70 10.49 -23.25 -5.64
N ILE A 71 9.45 -23.00 -4.83
CA ILE A 71 9.00 -23.93 -3.78
C ILE A 71 8.28 -25.14 -4.41
N VAL A 72 7.42 -24.91 -5.40
CA VAL A 72 6.67 -25.98 -6.11
C VAL A 72 7.60 -26.90 -6.89
N GLU A 73 8.62 -26.36 -7.57
CA GLU A 73 9.66 -27.16 -8.23
C GLU A 73 10.57 -27.89 -7.21
N SER A 74 10.88 -27.29 -6.04
CA SER A 74 11.69 -27.94 -5.00
C SER A 74 10.96 -29.05 -4.23
N LEU A 75 9.62 -29.00 -4.17
CA LEU A 75 8.79 -29.98 -3.49
C LEU A 75 8.28 -31.10 -4.40
N GLY A 76 8.56 -31.04 -5.72
CA GLY A 76 8.17 -32.07 -6.68
C GLY A 76 6.65 -32.25 -6.84
N VAL A 77 5.84 -31.26 -6.45
CA VAL A 77 4.38 -31.36 -6.51
C VAL A 77 3.89 -30.80 -7.84
N PHE A 78 3.69 -31.67 -8.84
CA PHE A 78 2.97 -31.31 -10.06
C PHE A 78 1.48 -31.16 -9.77
N PRO A 79 0.81 -30.06 -10.17
CA PRO A 79 -0.63 -29.99 -10.12
C PRO A 79 -1.21 -30.97 -11.15
N ILE A 80 -1.87 -32.01 -10.66
CA ILE A 80 -2.63 -32.94 -11.49
C ILE A 80 -3.88 -32.19 -11.93
N PHE A 81 -3.86 -31.64 -13.15
CA PHE A 81 -5.09 -31.21 -13.81
C PHE A 81 -5.87 -32.48 -14.19
N GLY A 82 -6.98 -32.71 -13.51
CA GLY A 82 -7.98 -33.74 -13.78
C GLY A 82 -9.35 -33.20 -13.41
#